data_AF-A0A645DNU3-F1
#
_entry.id   AF-A0A645DNU3-F1
#
_cell.length_a   1.000
_cell.length_b   1.000
_cell.length_c   1.000
_cell.angle_alpha   90.00
_cell.angle_beta   90.00
_cell.angle_gamma   90.00
#
_symmetry.space_group_name_H-M   'P 1'
#
loop_
_entity.id
_entity.type
_entity.pdbx_description
1 polymer ?
#
loop_
_entity_poly.entity_id
_entity_poly.type
_entity_poly.pdbx_seq_one_letter_code
_entity_poly.pdbx_strand_id
1 'polypeptide(L)'
;MARGADFESGNIFQRAKSMIPVLVPLFVSAFRRADELAMAMESRCYHGGEGRTRMRELHFHARDLIATLLLVVVLVGIIVLEKLPL
;
A
#
# COMPACT_ATOMS: atom_id res chain seq x y z
N MET A 1 28.50 -4.59 -2.97
CA MET A 1 29.23 -3.34 -2.66
C MET A 1 30.21 -3.07 -3.79
N ALA A 2 29.98 -2.12 -4.69
CA ALA A 2 30.85 -1.93 -5.88
C ALA A 2 31.27 -0.47 -6.18
N ARG A 3 30.80 0.52 -5.38
CA ARG A 3 31.22 1.93 -5.51
C ARG A 3 31.58 2.58 -4.16
N GLY A 4 32.02 1.79 -3.17
CA GLY A 4 32.51 2.30 -1.88
C GLY A 4 31.44 2.76 -0.88
N ALA A 5 30.16 2.43 -1.11
CA ALA A 5 29.10 2.73 -0.15
C ALA A 5 28.97 1.60 0.88
N ASP A 6 29.25 1.91 2.13
CA ASP A 6 28.97 1.08 3.30
C ASP A 6 27.74 1.63 4.02
N PHE A 7 26.68 0.84 4.02
CA PHE A 7 25.37 1.22 4.57
C PHE A 7 25.14 0.68 5.98
N GLU A 8 26.01 -0.21 6.47
CA GLU A 8 25.80 -0.93 7.72
C GLU A 8 26.86 -0.63 8.78
N SER A 9 28.01 -0.07 8.42
CA SER A 9 29.01 0.35 9.41
C SER A 9 28.77 1.78 9.94
N GLY A 10 29.33 2.07 11.12
CA GLY A 10 29.25 3.40 11.75
C GLY A 10 28.01 3.65 12.62
N ASN A 11 27.93 4.86 13.17
CA ASN A 11 26.80 5.31 14.00
C ASN A 11 25.56 5.69 13.16
N ILE A 12 24.43 5.94 13.82
CA ILE A 12 23.15 6.25 13.15
C ILE A 12 23.27 7.41 12.14
N PHE A 13 24.03 8.47 12.47
CA PHE A 13 24.24 9.62 11.59
C PHE A 13 25.05 9.28 10.34
N GLN A 14 26.09 8.44 10.48
CA GLN A 14 26.92 7.99 9.36
C GLN A 14 26.12 7.11 8.40
N ARG A 15 25.29 6.21 8.93
CA ARG A 15 24.37 5.37 8.13
C ARG A 15 23.32 6.21 7.40
N ALA A 16 22.72 7.20 8.07
CA ALA A 16 21.76 8.10 7.41
C ALA A 16 22.40 8.85 6.22
N LYS A 17 23.64 9.33 6.39
CA LYS A 17 24.38 10.02 5.31
C LYS A 17 24.75 9.06 4.18
N SER A 18 25.10 7.81 4.48
CA SER A 18 25.46 6.82 3.47
C SER A 18 24.27 6.37 2.62
N MET A 19 23.02 6.57 3.06
CA MET A 19 21.81 6.30 2.26
C MET A 19 21.52 7.37 1.19
N ILE A 20 22.04 8.59 1.33
CA ILE A 20 21.76 9.72 0.41
C ILE A 20 22.06 9.38 -1.07
N PRO A 21 23.19 8.74 -1.43
CA PRO A 21 23.52 8.38 -2.81
C PRO A 21 22.58 7.34 -3.43
N VAL A 22 21.81 6.60 -2.62
CA VAL A 22 20.76 5.69 -3.11
C VAL A 22 19.43 6.42 -3.20
N LEU A 23 19.11 7.17 -2.16
CA LEU A 23 17.85 7.88 -2.03
C LEU A 23 17.66 8.94 -3.13
N VAL A 24 18.67 9.76 -3.41
CA VAL A 24 18.56 10.85 -4.41
C VAL A 24 18.29 10.31 -5.82
N PRO A 25 19.04 9.33 -6.36
CA PRO A 25 18.73 8.74 -7.66
C PRO A 25 17.36 8.05 -7.72
N LEU A 26 16.94 7.39 -6.64
CA LEU A 26 15.62 6.74 -6.58
C LEU A 26 14.49 7.77 -6.66
N PHE A 27 14.62 8.91 -5.97
CA PHE A 27 13.65 9.99 -6.07
C PHE A 27 13.59 10.59 -7.48
N VAL A 28 14.75 10.90 -8.08
CA VAL A 28 14.81 11.42 -9.46
C VAL A 28 14.19 10.42 -10.44
N SER A 29 14.49 9.13 -10.29
CA SER A 29 13.92 8.06 -11.12
C SER A 29 12.40 7.91 -10.94
N ALA A 30 11.91 7.99 -9.71
CA ALA A 30 10.48 7.91 -9.41
C ALA A 30 9.70 9.07 -10.04
N PHE A 31 10.22 10.30 -9.95
CA PHE A 31 9.59 11.46 -10.58
C PHE A 31 9.60 11.37 -12.11
N ARG A 32 10.73 10.97 -12.72
CA ARG A 32 10.76 10.74 -14.17
C ARG A 32 9.72 9.72 -14.60
N ARG A 33 9.59 8.61 -13.87
CA ARG A 33 8.58 7.59 -14.15
C ARG A 33 7.15 8.11 -13.99
N ALA A 34 6.91 8.96 -12.99
CA ALA A 34 5.61 9.57 -12.79
C ALA A 34 5.23 10.49 -13.97
N ASP A 35 6.19 11.26 -14.48
CA ASP A 35 6.01 12.16 -15.63
C ASP A 35 5.73 11.37 -16.92
N GLU A 36 6.55 10.36 -17.22
CA GLU A 36 6.33 9.45 -18.36
C GLU A 36 4.96 8.75 -18.27
N LEU A 37 4.56 8.33 -17.06
CA LEU A 37 3.25 7.72 -16.83
C LEU A 37 2.11 8.73 -17.03
N ALA A 38 2.24 9.95 -16.53
CA ALA A 38 1.23 11.00 -16.70
C ALA A 38 1.02 11.33 -18.19
N MET A 39 2.11 11.55 -18.94
CA MET A 39 2.06 11.77 -20.39
C MET A 39 1.44 10.56 -21.13
N ALA A 40 1.78 9.33 -20.73
CA ALA A 40 1.17 8.13 -21.30
C ALA A 40 -0.33 8.02 -20.97
N MET A 41 -0.75 8.43 -19.77
CA MET A 41 -2.16 8.47 -19.37
C MET A 41 -2.94 9.50 -20.20
N GLU A 42 -2.40 10.71 -20.37
CA GLU A 42 -3.01 11.76 -21.19
C GLU A 42 -3.09 11.36 -22.67
N SER A 43 -2.05 10.71 -23.22
CA SER A 43 -2.06 10.19 -24.59
C SER A 43 -3.16 9.15 -24.85
N ARG A 44 -3.60 8.46 -23.79
CA ARG A 44 -4.73 7.51 -23.79
C ARG A 44 -6.06 8.17 -23.41
N CYS A 45 -6.12 9.50 -23.47
CA CYS A 45 -7.27 10.31 -23.11
C CYS A 45 -7.76 10.08 -21.67
N TYR A 46 -6.85 9.77 -20.73
CA TYR A 46 -7.20 9.64 -19.32
C TYR A 46 -7.32 11.04 -18.69
N HIS A 47 -8.55 11.54 -18.52
CA HIS A 47 -8.82 12.90 -18.03
C HIS A 47 -9.38 12.98 -16.59
N GLY A 48 -9.64 11.84 -15.93
CA GLY A 48 -10.26 11.82 -14.59
C GLY A 48 -11.34 10.76 -14.44
N GLY A 49 -11.88 10.63 -13.23
CA GLY A 49 -12.63 9.44 -12.75
C GLY A 49 -14.14 9.43 -12.97
N GLU A 50 -14.76 10.52 -13.41
CA GLU A 50 -16.20 10.54 -13.69
C GLU A 50 -16.54 9.86 -15.02
N GLY A 51 -17.68 9.14 -15.06
CA GLY A 51 -18.16 8.48 -16.28
C GLY A 51 -17.35 7.26 -16.74
N ARG A 52 -16.42 6.74 -15.93
CA ARG A 52 -15.59 5.59 -16.29
C ARG A 52 -16.17 4.27 -15.85
N THR A 53 -16.06 3.25 -16.70
CA THR A 53 -16.28 1.85 -16.33
C THR A 53 -15.06 1.29 -15.57
N ARG A 54 -15.29 0.30 -14.70
CA ARG A 54 -14.24 -0.36 -13.93
C ARG A 54 -13.88 -1.67 -14.63
N MET A 55 -12.61 -1.85 -14.99
CA MET A 55 -12.13 -3.13 -15.56
C MET A 55 -12.04 -4.24 -14.50
N ARG A 56 -11.75 -3.86 -13.25
CA ARG A 56 -11.70 -4.78 -12.10
C ARG A 56 -12.79 -4.37 -11.12
N GLU A 57 -13.88 -5.10 -11.15
CA GLU A 57 -14.99 -4.96 -10.21
C GLU A 57 -14.82 -5.95 -9.05
N LEU A 58 -15.22 -5.53 -7.85
CA LEU A 58 -15.17 -6.38 -6.67
C LEU A 58 -16.44 -7.23 -6.62
N HIS A 59 -16.28 -8.55 -6.65
CA HIS A 59 -17.41 -9.48 -6.55
C HIS A 59 -17.51 -10.04 -5.13
N PHE A 60 -18.74 -10.08 -4.62
CA PHE A 60 -19.01 -10.70 -3.33
C PHE A 60 -18.90 -12.22 -3.46
N HIS A 61 -18.10 -12.82 -2.60
CA HIS A 61 -17.90 -14.26 -2.58
C HIS A 61 -18.52 -14.88 -1.33
N ALA A 62 -18.83 -16.18 -1.39
CA ALA A 62 -19.34 -16.93 -0.24
C ALA A 62 -18.41 -16.85 0.98
N ARG A 63 -17.10 -16.67 0.76
CA ARG A 63 -16.11 -16.47 1.83
C ARG A 63 -16.36 -15.18 2.61
N ASP A 64 -16.81 -14.12 1.95
CA ASP A 64 -17.14 -12.84 2.59
C ASP A 64 -18.36 -13.03 3.50
N LEU A 65 -19.35 -13.79 3.05
CA LEU A 65 -20.51 -14.15 3.87
C LEU A 65 -20.11 -14.97 5.10
N ILE A 66 -19.28 -16.01 4.92
CA ILE A 66 -18.82 -16.87 6.01
C ILE A 66 -18.01 -16.05 7.03
N ALA A 67 -17.07 -15.23 6.56
CA ALA A 67 -16.27 -14.36 7.43
C ALA A 67 -17.17 -13.38 8.21
N THR A 68 -18.16 -12.79 7.55
CA THR A 68 -19.13 -11.90 8.18
C THR A 68 -19.97 -12.62 9.22
N LEU A 69 -20.46 -13.83 8.93
CA LEU A 69 -21.26 -14.62 9.86
C LEU A 69 -20.44 -15.04 11.10
N LEU A 70 -19.20 -15.51 10.90
CA LEU A 70 -18.30 -15.82 12.00
C LEU A 70 -18.04 -14.61 12.89
N LEU A 71 -17.81 -13.44 12.29
CA LEU A 71 -17.62 -12.19 13.03
C LEU A 71 -18.86 -11.86 13.88
N VAL A 72 -20.07 -11.98 13.32
CA VAL A 72 -21.32 -11.75 14.03
C VAL A 72 -21.48 -12.73 15.20
N VAL A 73 -21.20 -14.02 14.99
CA VAL A 73 -21.27 -15.03 16.05
C VAL A 73 -20.31 -14.72 17.19
N VAL A 74 -19.07 -14.33 16.89
CA VAL A 74 -18.09 -13.94 17.90
C VAL A 74 -18.55 -12.71 18.67
N LEU A 75 -19.04 -11.68 17.98
CA LEU A 75 -19.57 -10.46 18.62
C LEU A 75 -20.74 -10.76 19.56
N VAL A 76 -21.71 -11.55 19.09
CA VAL A 76 -22.86 -11.97 19.92
C VAL A 76 -22.36 -12.79 21.12
N GLY A 77 -21.41 -13.70 20.92
CA GLY A 77 -20.81 -14.48 22.00
C GLY A 77 -20.18 -13.61 23.08
N ILE A 78 -19.42 -12.58 22.68
CA ILE A 78 -18.81 -11.62 23.62
C ILE A 78 -19.88 -10.86 24.41
N ILE A 79 -20.90 -10.32 23.73
CA ILE A 79 -21.97 -9.55 24.37
C ILE A 79 -22.76 -10.42 25.35
N VAL A 80 -23.08 -11.65 24.96
CA VAL A 80 -23.80 -12.60 25.83
C VAL A 80 -22.96 -12.95 27.05
N LEU A 81 -21.65 -13.18 26.89
CA LEU A 81 -20.73 -13.45 28.00
C LEU A 81 -20.62 -12.27 28.97
N GLU A 82 -20.61 -11.03 28.46
CA GLU A 82 -20.61 -9.81 29.28
C GLU A 82 -21.93 -9.63 30.05
N LYS A 83 -23.06 -10.04 29.44
CA LYS A 83 -24.40 -9.89 30.03
C LYS A 83 -24.81 -11.05 30.94
N LEU A 84 -24.13 -12.20 30.88
CA LEU A 84 -24.31 -13.26 31.87
C LEU A 84 -23.45 -12.95 33.11
N PRO A 85 -24.04 -12.60 34.25
CA PRO A 85 -23.29 -12.52 35.50
C PRO A 85 -23.01 -13.94 35.98
N LEU A 86 -21.81 -14.45 35.68
CA LEU A 86 -21.18 -15.53 36.44
C LEU A 86 -20.46 -14.94 37.65
#